data_AF-A0A2V4D7V1-F1
#
_entry.id   AF-A0A2V4D7V1-F1
#
_cell.length_a   1.000
_cell.length_b   1.000
_cell.length_c   1.000
_cell.angle_alpha   90.00
_cell.angle_beta   90.00
_cell.angle_gamma   90.00
#
_symmetry.space_group_name_H-M   'P 1'
#
loop_
_entity.id
_entity.type
_entity.pdbx_description
1 polymer ?
#
loop_
_entity_poly.entity_id
_entity_poly.type
_entity_poly.pdbx_seq_one_letter_code
_entity_poly.pdbx_strand_id
1 'polypeptide(L)'
;VYSTRAAASLARYFLSRRDSVGLIVYGDEVISVDRDTGKKQLYVLLTKLSGAMARGNIPLQVVVNRILPHINKGSPIIVLSNLEDDPTAINALRDFRARNFDVTVLSPSSLEFEFDARRIGRTGYEVLKTERDILISELRSLGVNIMDWEPDMLLSTALAGARGF
;
A
#
# COMPACT_ATOMS: atom_id res chain seq x y z
N VAL A 1 8.61 -6.33 6.10
CA VAL A 1 8.92 -5.61 7.36
C VAL A 1 8.72 -4.10 7.23
N TYR A 2 9.13 -3.46 6.13
CA TYR A 2 8.96 -2.01 5.96
C TYR A 2 7.49 -1.58 5.87
N SER A 3 6.68 -2.25 5.04
CA SER A 3 5.24 -1.97 4.92
C SER A 3 4.49 -2.16 6.24
N THR A 4 4.83 -3.17 7.05
CA THR A 4 4.17 -3.40 8.35
C THR A 4 4.50 -2.30 9.37
N ARG A 5 5.74 -1.79 9.38
CA ARG A 5 6.14 -0.63 10.20
C ARG A 5 5.46 0.66 9.74
N ALA A 6 5.35 0.87 8.42
CA ALA A 6 4.65 2.03 7.87
C ALA A 6 3.15 1.99 8.21
N ALA A 7 2.50 0.83 8.05
CA ALA A 7 1.10 0.61 8.45
C ALA A 7 0.88 0.91 9.94
N ALA A 8 1.76 0.40 10.81
CA ALA A 8 1.68 0.63 12.25
C ALA A 8 1.80 2.13 12.60
N SER A 9 2.69 2.84 11.91
CA SER A 9 2.91 4.27 12.12
C SER A 9 1.72 5.11 11.65
N LEU A 10 1.17 4.81 10.47
CA LEU A 10 -0.05 5.43 9.94
C LEU A 10 -1.25 5.16 10.86
N ALA A 11 -1.45 3.91 11.27
CA ALA A 11 -2.54 3.54 12.16
C ALA A 11 -2.47 4.32 13.48
N ARG A 12 -1.28 4.40 14.09
CA ARG A 12 -1.07 5.20 15.30
C ARG A 12 -1.38 6.68 15.08
N TYR A 13 -0.95 7.24 13.95
CA TYR A 13 -1.18 8.64 13.59
C TYR A 13 -2.68 8.95 13.51
N PHE A 14 -3.44 8.22 12.70
CA PHE A 14 -4.88 8.44 12.52
C PHE A 14 -5.68 8.15 13.78
N LEU A 15 -5.39 7.06 14.49
CA LEU A 15 -6.08 6.76 15.75
C LEU A 15 -5.84 7.83 16.83
N SER A 16 -4.67 8.50 16.81
CA SER A 16 -4.39 9.62 17.73
C SER A 16 -5.24 10.87 17.45
N ARG A 17 -5.67 11.04 16.19
CA ARG A 17 -6.59 12.09 15.74
C ARG A 17 -8.06 11.71 15.91
N ARG A 18 -8.34 10.55 16.52
CA ARG A 18 -9.68 9.96 16.70
C ARG A 18 -10.35 9.51 15.39
N ASP A 19 -9.58 9.32 14.33
CA ASP A 19 -10.10 8.73 13.10
C ASP A 19 -10.32 7.22 13.28
N SER A 20 -11.30 6.66 12.57
CA SER A 20 -11.54 5.22 12.54
C SER A 20 -10.58 4.56 11.54
N VAL A 21 -9.83 3.55 11.98
CA VAL A 21 -8.84 2.85 11.13
C VAL A 21 -9.19 1.38 11.05
N GLY A 22 -9.35 0.88 9.83
CA GLY A 22 -9.39 -0.55 9.51
C GLY A 22 -8.07 -1.00 8.88
N LEU A 23 -7.86 -2.31 8.79
CA LEU A 23 -6.66 -2.89 8.18
C LEU A 23 -7.04 -4.12 7.37
N ILE A 24 -6.43 -4.23 6.19
CA ILE A 24 -6.46 -5.44 5.39
C ILE A 24 -5.02 -5.86 5.13
N VAL A 25 -4.72 -7.12 5.42
CA VAL A 25 -3.46 -7.78 5.06
C VAL A 25 -3.81 -8.87 4.07
N TYR A 26 -3.09 -8.91 2.95
CA TYR A 26 -3.29 -9.90 1.91
C TYR A 26 -1.97 -10.50 1.45
N GLY A 27 -2.02 -11.76 1.00
CA GLY A 27 -0.87 -12.50 0.50
C GLY A 27 -1.24 -13.93 0.13
N ASP A 28 -1.18 -14.85 1.08
CA ASP A 28 -1.66 -16.24 1.01
C ASP A 28 -3.09 -16.40 1.56
N GLU A 29 -3.48 -15.50 2.45
CA GLU A 29 -4.85 -15.29 2.90
C GLU A 29 -5.22 -13.81 2.88
N VAL A 30 -6.50 -13.49 3.09
CA VAL A 30 -6.98 -12.10 3.25
C VAL A 30 -7.53 -11.96 4.66
N ILE A 31 -6.79 -11.25 5.51
CA ILE A 31 -7.18 -10.90 6.87
C ILE A 31 -7.73 -9.48 6.87
N SER A 32 -8.94 -9.29 7.37
CA SER A 32 -9.56 -7.99 7.57
C SER A 32 -9.79 -7.69 9.05
N VAL A 33 -9.49 -6.46 9.44
CA VAL A 33 -9.88 -5.86 10.72
C VAL A 33 -10.81 -4.70 10.41
N ASP A 34 -12.02 -4.76 10.95
CA ASP A 34 -13.00 -3.69 10.81
C ASP A 34 -12.49 -2.39 11.43
N ARG A 35 -13.00 -1.28 10.93
CA ARG A 35 -12.62 0.04 11.42
C ARG A 35 -13.12 0.25 12.85
N ASP A 36 -12.24 0.74 13.70
CA ASP A 36 -12.58 1.19 15.04
C ASP A 36 -11.62 2.32 15.44
N THR A 37 -11.77 2.89 16.64
CA THR A 37 -11.04 4.04 17.14
C THR A 37 -10.28 3.73 18.44
N GLY A 38 -9.37 4.64 18.81
CA GLY A 38 -8.73 4.62 20.12
C GLY A 38 -7.63 3.57 20.30
N LYS A 39 -7.15 3.44 21.55
CA LYS A 39 -5.97 2.64 21.88
C LYS A 39 -6.18 1.14 21.69
N LYS A 40 -7.38 0.64 22.00
CA LYS A 40 -7.71 -0.79 21.84
C LYS A 40 -7.57 -1.21 20.37
N GLN A 41 -8.04 -0.38 19.45
CA GLN A 41 -7.88 -0.65 18.02
C GLN A 41 -6.41 -0.71 17.63
N LEU A 42 -5.57 0.22 18.11
CA LEU A 42 -4.13 0.18 17.83
C LEU A 42 -3.50 -1.17 18.22
N TYR A 43 -3.85 -1.73 19.40
CA TYR A 43 -3.36 -3.05 19.81
C TYR A 43 -3.82 -4.18 18.89
N VAL A 44 -5.08 -4.16 18.44
CA VAL A 44 -5.61 -5.16 17.50
C VAL A 44 -4.84 -5.09 16.18
N LEU A 45 -4.64 -3.89 15.64
CA LEU A 45 -3.93 -3.66 14.39
C LEU A 45 -2.47 -4.12 14.48
N LEU A 46 -1.75 -3.74 15.55
CA LEU A 46 -0.36 -4.14 15.76
C LEU A 46 -0.21 -5.66 15.89
N THR A 47 -1.14 -6.33 16.58
CA THR A 47 -1.17 -7.80 16.71
C THR A 47 -1.33 -8.48 15.34
N LYS A 48 -2.22 -7.95 14.48
CA LYS A 48 -2.39 -8.49 13.12
C LYS A 48 -1.16 -8.22 12.26
N LEU A 49 -0.58 -7.03 12.33
CA LEU A 49 0.64 -6.68 11.59
C LEU A 49 1.86 -7.49 12.05
N SER A 50 1.95 -7.88 13.32
CA SER A 50 3.05 -8.72 13.81
C SER A 50 3.03 -10.15 13.27
N GLY A 51 1.83 -10.65 12.91
CA GLY A 51 1.67 -11.95 12.29
C GLY A 51 1.78 -11.94 10.76
N ALA A 52 1.81 -10.75 10.13
CA ALA A 52 1.83 -10.62 8.68
C ALA A 52 3.15 -11.11 8.08
N MET A 53 3.08 -12.07 7.17
CA MET A 53 4.22 -12.61 6.43
C MET A 53 4.08 -12.28 4.94
N ALA A 54 5.20 -11.96 4.29
CA ALA A 54 5.24 -11.76 2.84
C ALA A 54 5.22 -13.12 2.14
N ARG A 55 4.02 -13.67 1.93
CA ARG A 55 3.78 -14.97 1.29
C ARG A 55 2.53 -14.90 0.44
N GLY A 56 2.41 -15.86 -0.47
CA GLY A 56 1.26 -15.98 -1.37
C GLY A 56 1.25 -14.95 -2.50
N ASN A 57 0.23 -15.04 -3.35
CA ASN A 57 0.09 -14.31 -4.59
C ASN A 57 -1.37 -13.93 -4.88
N ILE A 58 -2.19 -13.76 -3.84
CA ILE A 58 -3.57 -13.29 -4.00
C ILE A 58 -3.53 -11.91 -4.70
N PRO A 59 -4.16 -11.77 -5.88
CA PRO A 59 -4.15 -10.50 -6.61
C PRO A 59 -4.93 -9.42 -5.86
N LEU A 60 -4.47 -8.17 -5.97
CA LEU A 60 -5.12 -7.00 -5.35
C LEU A 60 -6.58 -6.90 -5.78
N GLN A 61 -6.93 -7.23 -7.03
CA GLN A 61 -8.32 -7.21 -7.50
C GLN A 61 -9.26 -8.07 -6.64
N VAL A 62 -8.80 -9.24 -6.17
CA VAL A 62 -9.60 -10.11 -5.30
C VAL A 62 -9.91 -9.40 -3.98
N VAL A 63 -8.92 -8.71 -3.42
CA VAL A 63 -9.05 -7.93 -2.19
C VAL A 63 -10.01 -6.76 -2.40
N VAL A 64 -9.83 -6.00 -3.48
CA VAL A 64 -10.69 -4.86 -3.85
C VAL A 64 -12.14 -5.29 -3.98
N ASN A 65 -12.41 -6.36 -4.73
CA ASN A 65 -13.76 -6.89 -4.92
C ASN A 65 -14.42 -7.30 -3.60
N ARG A 66 -13.65 -7.85 -2.65
CA ARG A 66 -14.15 -8.23 -1.32
C ARG A 66 -14.48 -7.02 -0.45
N ILE A 67 -13.66 -5.97 -0.49
CA ILE A 67 -13.75 -4.88 0.48
C ILE A 67 -14.67 -3.75 0.01
N LEU A 68 -14.77 -3.55 -1.31
CA LEU A 68 -15.55 -2.49 -1.93
C LEU A 68 -17.01 -2.38 -1.44
N PRO A 69 -17.74 -3.48 -1.16
CA PRO A 69 -19.08 -3.42 -0.60
C PRO A 69 -19.15 -2.95 0.87
N HIS A 70 -18.05 -3.08 1.61
CA HIS A 70 -18.00 -2.90 3.07
C HIS A 70 -17.32 -1.58 3.51
N ILE A 71 -16.77 -0.83 2.55
CA ILE A 71 -16.10 0.44 2.81
C ILE A 71 -17.00 1.65 2.56
N ASN A 72 -16.94 2.63 3.47
CA ASN A 72 -17.74 3.86 3.36
C ASN A 72 -17.16 4.75 2.25
N LYS A 73 -18.02 5.26 1.37
CA LYS A 73 -17.61 6.24 0.34
C LYS A 73 -16.87 7.42 0.99
N GLY A 74 -15.82 7.90 0.31
CA GLY A 74 -15.01 9.02 0.78
C GLY A 74 -13.98 8.70 1.86
N SER A 75 -13.90 7.46 2.35
CA SER A 75 -12.80 7.05 3.22
C SER A 75 -11.47 7.04 2.44
N PRO A 76 -10.38 7.60 2.96
CA PRO A 76 -9.07 7.48 2.32
C PRO A 76 -8.59 6.02 2.36
N ILE A 77 -8.05 5.55 1.24
CA ILE A 77 -7.47 4.21 1.07
C ILE A 77 -5.97 4.38 0.89
N ILE A 78 -5.21 3.77 1.80
CA ILE A 78 -3.75 3.75 1.74
C ILE A 78 -3.31 2.33 1.45
N VAL A 79 -2.69 2.12 0.30
CA VAL A 79 -2.16 0.83 -0.13
C VAL A 79 -0.65 0.84 0.09
N LEU A 80 -0.12 -0.17 0.77
CA LEU A 80 1.32 -0.37 0.93
C LEU A 80 1.72 -1.57 0.08
N SER A 81 2.33 -1.34 -1.08
CA SER A 81 2.67 -2.41 -2.02
C SER A 81 3.84 -1.99 -2.91
N ASN A 82 4.78 -2.90 -3.17
CA ASN A 82 5.84 -2.70 -4.16
C ASN A 82 5.29 -2.57 -5.59
N LEU A 83 4.01 -2.90 -5.84
CA LEU A 83 3.37 -2.90 -7.16
C LEU A 83 4.07 -3.82 -8.16
N GLU A 84 4.76 -4.84 -7.67
CA GLU A 84 5.45 -5.85 -8.48
C GLU A 84 4.60 -7.13 -8.54
N ASP A 85 4.74 -7.89 -9.62
CA ASP A 85 4.15 -9.23 -9.81
C ASP A 85 2.61 -9.35 -9.66
N ASP A 86 1.87 -8.23 -9.77
CA ASP A 86 0.41 -8.22 -9.78
C ASP A 86 -0.15 -7.49 -11.02
N PRO A 87 -0.51 -8.24 -12.09
CA PRO A 87 -1.05 -7.64 -13.31
C PRO A 87 -2.44 -7.01 -13.11
N THR A 88 -3.08 -7.23 -11.95
CA THR A 88 -4.41 -6.71 -11.65
C THR A 88 -4.37 -5.36 -10.92
N ALA A 89 -3.19 -4.88 -10.51
CA ALA A 89 -3.03 -3.68 -9.70
C ALA A 89 -3.69 -2.44 -10.33
N ILE A 90 -3.54 -2.24 -11.66
CA ILE A 90 -4.15 -1.13 -12.39
C ILE A 90 -5.68 -1.19 -12.31
N ASN A 91 -6.27 -2.33 -12.64
CA ASN A 91 -7.72 -2.50 -12.61
C ASN A 91 -8.27 -2.32 -11.19
N ALA A 92 -7.60 -2.90 -10.20
CA ALA A 92 -8.00 -2.85 -8.81
C ALA A 92 -7.98 -1.40 -8.26
N LEU A 93 -6.92 -0.64 -8.54
CA LEU A 93 -6.80 0.76 -8.13
C LEU A 93 -7.76 1.67 -8.92
N ARG A 94 -8.01 1.37 -10.20
CA ARG A 94 -9.03 2.05 -11.00
C ARG A 94 -10.42 1.89 -10.39
N ASP A 95 -10.78 0.69 -9.90
CA ASP A 95 -12.09 0.43 -9.31
C ASP A 95 -12.32 1.25 -8.02
N PHE A 96 -11.27 1.47 -7.22
CA PHE A 96 -11.36 2.41 -6.11
C PHE A 96 -11.58 3.85 -6.59
N ARG A 97 -10.80 4.31 -7.57
CA ARG A 97 -10.92 5.67 -8.10
C ARG A 97 -12.28 5.91 -8.75
N ALA A 98 -12.81 4.94 -9.49
CA ALA A 98 -14.13 4.97 -10.11
C ALA A 98 -15.29 5.11 -9.09
N ARG A 99 -15.05 4.75 -7.82
CA ARG A 99 -16.00 4.92 -6.72
C ARG A 99 -15.70 6.15 -5.84
N ASN A 100 -14.87 7.07 -6.32
CA ASN A 100 -14.48 8.31 -5.65
C ASN A 100 -13.76 8.10 -4.32
N PHE A 101 -13.03 6.99 -4.16
CA PHE A 101 -12.10 6.85 -3.04
C PHE A 101 -10.84 7.70 -3.29
N ASP A 102 -10.35 8.34 -2.25
CA ASP A 102 -9.01 8.94 -2.28
C ASP A 102 -7.99 7.84 -2.06
N VAL A 103 -7.13 7.58 -3.05
CA VAL A 103 -6.24 6.41 -3.05
C VAL A 103 -4.80 6.89 -3.07
N THR A 104 -4.07 6.56 -2.01
CA THR A 104 -2.63 6.75 -1.93
C THR A 104 -1.95 5.40 -1.92
N VAL A 105 -0.94 5.22 -2.76
CA VAL A 105 -0.08 4.04 -2.77
C VAL A 105 1.31 4.46 -2.30
N LEU A 106 1.76 3.88 -1.19
CA LEU A 106 3.15 3.93 -0.78
C LEU A 106 3.84 2.71 -1.39
N SER A 107 4.69 2.96 -2.37
CA SER A 107 5.37 1.92 -3.13
C SER A 107 6.85 1.93 -2.85
N PRO A 108 7.35 1.09 -1.92
CA PRO A 108 8.78 0.91 -1.76
C PRO A 108 9.32 0.13 -2.97
N SER A 109 10.26 0.73 -3.69
CA SER A 109 10.97 0.06 -4.78
C SER A 109 11.95 -0.99 -4.22
N SER A 110 11.92 -2.20 -4.79
CA SER A 110 12.91 -3.25 -4.47
C SER A 110 14.10 -3.25 -5.43
N LEU A 111 14.00 -2.52 -6.56
CA LEU A 111 14.94 -2.60 -7.69
C LEU A 111 16.37 -2.20 -7.32
N GLU A 112 16.54 -1.13 -6.55
CA GLU A 112 17.85 -0.67 -6.06
C GLU A 112 18.54 -1.78 -5.24
N PHE A 113 17.78 -2.38 -4.31
CA PHE A 113 18.28 -3.45 -3.45
C PHE A 113 18.67 -4.71 -4.24
N GLU A 114 17.83 -5.11 -5.20
CA GLU A 114 18.10 -6.29 -6.04
C GLU A 114 19.31 -6.07 -6.97
N PHE A 115 19.51 -4.84 -7.46
CA PHE A 115 20.67 -4.47 -8.26
C PHE A 115 21.97 -4.46 -7.44
N ASP A 116 21.96 -3.83 -6.26
CA ASP A 116 23.11 -3.79 -5.36
C ASP A 116 23.51 -5.19 -4.86
N ALA A 117 22.51 -6.05 -4.63
CA ALA A 117 22.71 -7.46 -4.30
C ALA A 117 23.19 -8.31 -5.49
N ARG A 118 23.39 -7.71 -6.68
CA ARG A 118 23.80 -8.36 -7.94
C ARG A 118 22.86 -9.50 -8.38
N ARG A 119 21.59 -9.43 -8.02
CA ARG A 119 20.56 -10.40 -8.43
C ARG A 119 20.00 -10.11 -9.81
N ILE A 120 20.08 -8.84 -10.23
CA ILE A 120 19.76 -8.39 -11.58
C ILE A 120 20.97 -7.70 -12.22
N GLY A 121 21.21 -7.96 -13.50
CA GLY A 121 22.24 -7.25 -14.27
C GLY A 121 21.77 -5.85 -14.67
N ARG A 122 22.69 -5.00 -15.15
CA ARG A 122 22.39 -3.63 -15.58
C ARG A 122 21.25 -3.55 -16.59
N THR A 123 21.26 -4.38 -17.63
CA THR A 123 20.18 -4.40 -18.62
C THR A 123 18.83 -4.77 -18.00
N GLY A 124 18.81 -5.74 -17.08
CA GLY A 124 17.58 -6.11 -16.37
C GLY A 124 17.06 -4.98 -15.49
N TYR A 125 17.95 -4.28 -14.77
CA TYR A 125 17.60 -3.10 -13.99
C TYR A 125 16.97 -2.00 -14.85
N GLU A 126 17.57 -1.64 -15.99
CA GLU A 126 17.02 -0.59 -16.87
C GLU A 126 15.64 -0.94 -17.42
N VAL A 127 15.42 -2.22 -17.78
CA VAL A 127 14.11 -2.70 -18.25
C VAL A 127 13.07 -2.61 -17.14
N LEU A 128 13.35 -3.20 -15.97
CA LEU A 128 12.42 -3.21 -14.84
C LEU A 128 12.11 -1.81 -14.33
N LYS A 129 13.10 -0.91 -14.33
CA LYS A 129 12.92 0.50 -14.00
C LYS A 129 11.97 1.19 -14.98
N THR A 130 12.16 0.95 -16.28
CA THR A 130 11.28 1.49 -17.32
C THR A 130 9.86 0.96 -17.19
N GLU A 131 9.69 -0.34 -16.95
CA GLU A 131 8.37 -0.95 -16.73
C GLU A 131 7.67 -0.37 -15.50
N ARG A 132 8.40 -0.18 -14.39
CA ARG A 132 7.90 0.47 -13.18
C ARG A 132 7.48 1.92 -13.45
N ASP A 133 8.28 2.70 -14.19
CA ASP A 133 7.97 4.09 -14.51
C ASP A 133 6.69 4.20 -15.36
N ILE A 134 6.49 3.28 -16.31
CA ILE A 134 5.26 3.18 -17.12
C ILE A 134 4.07 2.87 -16.21
N LEU A 135 4.18 1.85 -15.35
CA LEU A 135 3.12 1.47 -14.41
C LEU A 135 2.73 2.63 -13.48
N ILE A 136 3.71 3.31 -12.89
CA ILE A 136 3.48 4.46 -12.00
C ILE A 136 2.82 5.61 -12.77
N SER A 137 3.26 5.88 -14.00
CA SER A 137 2.67 6.91 -14.85
C SER A 137 1.20 6.61 -15.17
N GLU A 138 0.89 5.36 -15.51
CA GLU A 138 -0.48 4.93 -15.78
C GLU A 138 -1.37 5.08 -14.54
N LEU A 139 -0.92 4.61 -13.39
CA LEU A 139 -1.67 4.74 -12.14
C LEU A 139 -1.89 6.20 -11.72
N ARG A 140 -0.87 7.07 -11.90
CA ARG A 140 -1.01 8.51 -11.68
C ARG A 140 -2.05 9.15 -12.62
N SER A 141 -2.12 8.69 -13.87
CA SER A 141 -3.13 9.16 -14.83
C SER A 141 -4.57 8.81 -14.40
N LEU A 142 -4.74 7.75 -13.61
CA LEU A 142 -6.03 7.37 -12.98
C LEU A 142 -6.35 8.21 -11.74
N GLY A 143 -5.49 9.16 -11.37
CA GLY A 143 -5.62 10.00 -10.18
C GLY A 143 -5.27 9.28 -8.88
N VAL A 144 -4.52 8.17 -8.96
CA VAL A 144 -3.93 7.53 -7.78
C VAL A 144 -2.70 8.34 -7.35
N ASN A 145 -2.63 8.67 -6.06
CA ASN A 145 -1.47 9.33 -5.51
C ASN A 145 -0.36 8.29 -5.22
N ILE A 146 0.68 8.25 -6.05
CA ILE A 146 1.80 7.33 -5.86
C ILE A 146 2.98 8.03 -5.22
N MET A 147 3.42 7.44 -4.12
CA MET A 147 4.56 7.86 -3.34
C MET A 147 5.63 6.79 -3.42
N ASP A 148 6.72 7.09 -4.11
CA ASP A 148 7.91 6.25 -4.06
C ASP A 148 8.56 6.48 -2.69
N TRP A 149 8.54 5.45 -1.85
CA TRP A 149 9.01 5.55 -0.48
C TRP A 149 10.17 4.60 -0.25
N GLU A 150 11.36 5.17 -0.07
CA GLU A 150 12.51 4.38 0.35
C GLU A 150 12.39 4.02 1.84
N PRO A 151 12.67 2.75 2.22
CA PRO A 151 12.60 2.32 3.61
C PRO A 151 13.39 3.15 4.62
N ASP A 152 14.48 3.77 4.16
CA ASP A 152 15.38 4.60 4.97
C ASP A 152 14.90 6.05 5.10
N MET A 153 13.94 6.46 4.27
CA MET A 153 13.27 7.76 4.38
C MET A 153 12.26 7.73 5.53
N LEU A 154 12.24 8.79 6.34
CA LEU A 154 11.18 8.97 7.35
C LEU A 154 9.81 9.01 6.67
N LEU A 155 8.88 8.19 7.15
CA LEU A 155 7.53 8.10 6.60
C LEU A 155 6.81 9.46 6.59
N SER A 156 7.07 10.32 7.58
CA SER A 156 6.54 11.70 7.61
C SER A 156 7.05 12.55 6.45
N THR A 157 8.30 12.34 6.02
CA THR A 157 8.89 13.06 4.88
C THR A 157 8.28 12.58 3.59
N ALA A 158 8.06 11.27 3.45
CA ALA A 158 7.31 10.72 2.33
C ALA A 158 5.92 11.36 2.28
N LEU A 159 5.12 11.20 3.34
CA LEU A 159 3.72 11.67 3.40
C LEU A 159 3.55 13.19 3.20
N ALA A 160 4.53 14.01 3.55
CA ALA A 160 4.50 15.46 3.31
C ALA A 160 4.42 15.84 1.82
N GLY A 161 4.87 14.96 0.91
CA GLY A 161 4.74 15.13 -0.53
C GLY A 161 3.34 14.79 -1.06
N ALA A 162 2.50 14.11 -0.28
CA ALA A 162 1.13 13.76 -0.65
C ALA A 162 0.15 14.81 -0.14
N ARG A 163 -0.67 15.34 -1.05
CA ARG A 163 -1.78 16.22 -0.67
C ARG A 163 -2.79 15.41 0.15
N GLY A 164 -3.06 15.81 1.39
CA GLY A 164 -4.18 15.28 2.18
C GLY A 164 -3.84 14.52 3.48
N PHE A 165 -2.58 14.47 3.91
CA PHE A 165 -2.17 13.85 5.18
C PHE A 165 -1.92 14.89 6.29
#